data_AF-A0A9E2EBG6-F1
#
_entry.id   AF-A0A9E2EBG6-F1
#
_cell.length_a   1.000
_cell.length_b   1.000
_cell.length_c   1.000
_cell.angle_alpha   90.00
_cell.angle_beta   90.00
_cell.angle_gamma   90.00
#
_symmetry.space_group_name_H-M   'P 1'
#
loop_
_entity.id
_entity.type
_entity.pdbx_description
1 polymer ?
#
loop_
_entity_poly.entity_id
_entity_poly.type
_entity_poly.pdbx_seq_one_letter_code
_entity_poly.pdbx_strand_id
1 'polypeptide(L)'
;MDPNVEILSASIWKTADGEDPVKTTLATSERIIKRITDGIYREPWAAFRELVANSYDADATEVTILTGAPDFQKVTIRDNGNGMTPDSVAHLVLSIGGSSKRTLTGNELNTVNKDDFDKSPSGRPLIGKIGIGIFAVAQLTQHFQIITKSSGDSVRTWATVLLRTHNENLPKSTAENEEFAAGEVTIRSEKVADSEIESHGTTIVLHDLRPEIRRQLQSFRRWKDANSEGPDGKPLANPPTYHTGLPPVSPGSLDLAKQPNLPWKESDPPDLRFKELIRAASDASGRGSKPADLDHFDEYLKLIWNLSLSVPLEYIERHPFDFSTADELIIYGVPASTGQANLIELTNDETLRKNLDLIAGEPDPAGGFNIQIDGVQLKRPINLPVEQLNKKARIHSPVIMVAKEYAPFSDKDLDSAGGSLSFEAYLYWNGKIVPRVQTHSNPVAD
;
A
#
# COMPACT_ATOMS: atom_id res chain seq x y z
N MET A 1 0.72 -31.85 -4.15
CA MET A 1 -0.25 -30.74 -4.27
C MET A 1 -1.65 -31.25 -3.99
N ASP A 2 -2.59 -30.35 -3.67
CA ASP A 2 -4.03 -30.65 -3.59
C ASP A 2 -4.54 -31.05 -4.99
N PRO A 3 -5.17 -32.23 -5.17
CA PRO A 3 -5.70 -32.68 -6.47
C PRO A 3 -6.64 -31.67 -7.14
N ASN A 4 -7.36 -30.86 -6.37
CA ASN A 4 -8.26 -29.84 -6.92
C ASN A 4 -7.49 -28.71 -7.61
N VAL A 5 -6.30 -28.36 -7.10
CA VAL A 5 -5.42 -27.36 -7.72
C VAL A 5 -4.87 -27.87 -9.05
N GLU A 6 -4.46 -29.14 -9.11
CA GLU A 6 -3.97 -29.75 -10.36
C GLU A 6 -5.08 -29.80 -11.44
N ILE A 7 -6.30 -30.18 -11.06
CA ILE A 7 -7.46 -30.21 -11.97
C ILE A 7 -7.79 -28.81 -12.49
N LEU A 8 -7.83 -27.81 -11.61
CA LEU A 8 -8.12 -26.44 -12.01
C LEU A 8 -7.00 -25.88 -12.90
N SER A 9 -5.74 -26.08 -12.53
CA SER A 9 -4.57 -25.66 -13.33
C SER A 9 -4.63 -26.23 -14.75
N ALA A 10 -4.81 -27.54 -14.87
CA ALA A 10 -4.90 -28.20 -16.18
C ALA A 10 -6.05 -27.66 -17.02
N SER A 11 -7.18 -27.31 -16.38
CA SER A 11 -8.32 -26.69 -17.05
C SER A 11 -8.00 -25.27 -17.52
N ILE A 12 -7.31 -24.46 -16.70
CA ILE A 12 -6.88 -23.10 -17.07
C ILE A 12 -5.93 -23.14 -18.27
N TRP A 13 -4.96 -24.07 -18.27
CA TRP A 13 -4.02 -24.24 -19.39
C TRP A 13 -4.73 -24.52 -20.72
N LYS A 14 -5.73 -25.40 -20.73
CA LYS A 14 -6.50 -25.73 -21.93
C LYS A 14 -7.28 -24.57 -22.54
N THR A 15 -7.66 -23.57 -21.74
CA THR A 15 -8.35 -22.38 -22.28
C THR A 15 -7.45 -21.59 -23.25
N ALA A 16 -6.12 -21.67 -23.10
CA ALA A 16 -5.18 -21.06 -24.05
C ALA A 16 -5.17 -21.75 -25.42
N ASP A 17 -5.68 -22.98 -25.51
CA ASP A 17 -5.84 -23.74 -26.76
C ASP A 17 -7.23 -23.56 -27.39
N GLY A 18 -8.04 -22.63 -26.87
CA GLY A 18 -9.35 -22.28 -27.42
C GLY A 18 -10.54 -22.98 -26.76
N GLU A 19 -10.33 -23.69 -25.64
CA GLU A 19 -11.43 -24.18 -24.81
C GLU A 19 -12.17 -23.01 -24.11
N ASP A 20 -13.42 -23.29 -23.69
CA ASP A 20 -14.26 -22.33 -22.99
C ASP A 20 -13.64 -21.88 -21.66
N PRO A 21 -13.91 -20.63 -21.20
CA PRO A 21 -13.44 -20.16 -19.89
C PRO A 21 -13.86 -21.07 -18.74
N VAL A 22 -12.94 -21.32 -17.81
CA VAL A 22 -13.19 -22.12 -16.62
C VAL A 22 -14.00 -21.31 -15.62
N LYS A 23 -15.10 -21.86 -15.11
CA LYS A 23 -15.89 -21.26 -14.03
C LYS A 23 -15.72 -22.08 -12.77
N THR A 24 -15.39 -21.41 -11.67
CA THR A 24 -15.24 -22.02 -10.35
C THR A 24 -15.71 -21.06 -9.25
N THR A 25 -15.73 -21.51 -8.01
CA THR A 25 -16.07 -20.70 -6.85
C THR A 25 -14.81 -20.28 -6.09
N LEU A 26 -14.84 -19.08 -5.55
CA LEU A 26 -13.85 -18.60 -4.61
C LEU A 26 -14.10 -19.30 -3.26
N ALA A 27 -13.32 -20.33 -2.94
CA ALA A 27 -13.31 -20.93 -1.61
C ALA A 27 -12.72 -19.92 -0.62
N THR A 28 -13.22 -19.82 0.60
CA THR A 28 -12.61 -18.94 1.60
C THR A 28 -12.74 -19.56 2.98
N SER A 29 -11.75 -19.36 3.84
CA SER A 29 -11.87 -19.76 5.24
C SER A 29 -12.89 -18.89 5.98
N GLU A 30 -13.62 -19.47 6.93
CA GLU A 30 -14.55 -18.73 7.81
C GLU A 30 -13.89 -17.52 8.52
N ARG A 31 -12.58 -17.63 8.81
CA ARG A 31 -11.78 -16.55 9.42
C ARG A 31 -11.69 -15.31 8.53
N ILE A 32 -11.63 -15.50 7.22
CA ILE A 32 -11.56 -14.39 6.26
C ILE A 32 -12.92 -13.73 6.10
N ILE A 33 -14.00 -14.52 6.01
CA ILE A 33 -15.36 -14.00 5.93
C ILE A 33 -15.61 -13.07 7.11
N LYS A 34 -15.24 -13.53 8.32
CA LYS A 34 -15.32 -12.73 9.54
C LYS A 34 -14.56 -11.42 9.44
N ARG A 35 -13.33 -11.41 8.89
CA ARG A 35 -12.53 -10.19 8.69
C ARG A 35 -13.14 -9.21 7.67
N ILE A 36 -13.79 -9.73 6.62
CA ILE A 36 -14.50 -8.92 5.62
C ILE A 36 -15.77 -8.30 6.24
N THR A 37 -16.51 -9.07 7.06
CA THR A 37 -17.72 -8.60 7.74
C THR A 37 -17.42 -7.67 8.92
N ASP A 38 -16.27 -7.81 9.57
CA ASP A 38 -15.86 -7.00 10.72
C ASP A 38 -15.38 -5.59 10.31
N GLY A 39 -15.27 -5.29 9.00
CA GLY A 39 -14.96 -3.94 8.51
C GLY A 39 -13.56 -3.46 8.89
N ILE A 40 -12.58 -4.38 8.95
CA ILE A 40 -11.24 -4.13 9.52
C ILE A 40 -10.49 -2.98 8.80
N TYR A 41 -10.69 -2.77 7.49
CA TYR A 41 -10.20 -1.55 6.84
C TYR A 41 -11.36 -0.57 6.64
N ARG A 42 -11.45 0.40 7.54
CA ARG A 42 -12.42 1.50 7.45
C ARG A 42 -12.05 2.55 6.39
N GLU A 43 -10.79 2.56 5.98
CA GLU A 43 -10.22 3.60 5.13
C GLU A 43 -9.72 3.01 3.80
N PRO A 44 -10.12 3.57 2.64
CA PRO A 44 -9.74 3.05 1.33
C PRO A 44 -8.23 2.89 1.14
N TRP A 45 -7.41 3.80 1.70
CA TRP A 45 -5.95 3.76 1.55
C TRP A 45 -5.33 2.45 2.05
N ALA A 46 -5.92 1.81 3.06
CA ALA A 46 -5.41 0.55 3.60
C ALA A 46 -5.57 -0.59 2.58
N ALA A 47 -6.66 -0.60 1.79
CA ALA A 47 -6.83 -1.58 0.73
C ALA A 47 -5.86 -1.37 -0.44
N PHE A 48 -5.59 -0.11 -0.80
CA PHE A 48 -4.53 0.21 -1.77
C PHE A 48 -3.15 -0.20 -1.26
N ARG A 49 -2.87 -0.05 0.03
CA ARG A 49 -1.62 -0.50 0.65
C ARG A 49 -1.43 -2.01 0.50
N GLU A 50 -2.46 -2.81 0.73
CA GLU A 50 -2.38 -4.27 0.54
C GLU A 50 -2.06 -4.65 -0.91
N LEU A 51 -2.69 -3.96 -1.88
CA LEU A 51 -2.42 -4.18 -3.30
C LEU A 51 -0.97 -3.83 -3.68
N VAL A 52 -0.47 -2.68 -3.21
CA VAL A 52 0.91 -2.25 -3.42
C VAL A 52 1.91 -3.19 -2.73
N ALA A 53 1.59 -3.66 -1.52
CA ALA A 53 2.43 -4.60 -0.79
C ALA A 53 2.55 -5.93 -1.54
N ASN A 54 1.49 -6.40 -2.20
CA ASN A 54 1.57 -7.59 -3.05
C ASN A 54 2.50 -7.38 -4.25
N SER A 55 2.50 -6.18 -4.85
CA SER A 55 3.45 -5.84 -5.93
C SER A 55 4.91 -5.79 -5.41
N TYR A 56 5.12 -5.25 -4.20
CA TYR A 56 6.45 -5.25 -3.56
C TYR A 56 6.96 -6.68 -3.31
N ASP A 57 6.11 -7.54 -2.75
CA ASP A 57 6.42 -8.94 -2.49
C ASP A 57 6.65 -9.74 -3.77
N ALA A 58 6.08 -9.31 -4.90
CA ALA A 58 6.31 -9.88 -6.22
C ALA A 58 7.56 -9.31 -6.91
N ASP A 59 8.45 -8.62 -6.19
CA ASP A 59 9.67 -8.01 -6.72
C ASP A 59 9.44 -6.98 -7.83
N ALA A 60 8.27 -6.34 -7.88
CA ALA A 60 8.03 -5.25 -8.82
C ALA A 60 8.99 -4.08 -8.55
N THR A 61 9.50 -3.44 -9.60
CA THR A 61 10.26 -2.18 -9.50
C THR A 61 9.40 -0.96 -9.79
N GLU A 62 8.29 -1.14 -10.48
CA GLU A 62 7.34 -0.10 -10.86
C GLU A 62 5.90 -0.56 -10.62
N VAL A 63 5.12 0.32 -9.98
CA VAL A 63 3.68 0.17 -9.80
C VAL A 63 2.97 1.42 -10.33
N THR A 64 2.05 1.25 -11.27
CA THR A 64 1.19 2.31 -11.79
C THR A 64 -0.23 2.12 -11.28
N ILE A 65 -0.80 3.14 -10.65
CA ILE A 65 -2.19 3.18 -10.19
C ILE A 65 -2.93 4.27 -10.97
N LEU A 66 -3.96 3.88 -11.70
CA LEU A 66 -4.89 4.79 -12.36
C LEU A 66 -6.23 4.67 -11.65
N THR A 67 -6.65 5.72 -10.93
CA THR A 67 -7.87 5.64 -10.12
C THR A 67 -9.12 6.09 -10.87
N GLY A 68 -8.95 6.79 -11.99
CA GLY A 68 -10.06 7.42 -12.71
C GLY A 68 -10.69 8.58 -11.92
N ALA A 69 -9.90 9.26 -11.08
CA ALA A 69 -10.33 10.49 -10.42
C ALA A 69 -10.83 11.52 -11.45
N PRO A 70 -11.88 12.30 -11.13
CA PRO A 70 -12.61 12.33 -9.85
C PRO A 70 -13.80 11.34 -9.77
N ASP A 71 -14.05 10.54 -10.79
CA ASP A 71 -15.22 9.65 -10.85
C ASP A 71 -15.03 8.34 -10.09
N PHE A 72 -13.78 7.85 -10.03
CA PHE A 72 -13.38 6.62 -9.35
C PHE A 72 -14.21 5.40 -9.77
N GLN A 73 -14.67 5.37 -11.02
CA GLN A 73 -15.48 4.27 -11.55
C GLN A 73 -14.65 3.01 -11.74
N LYS A 74 -13.43 3.16 -12.27
CA LYS A 74 -12.53 2.06 -12.55
C LYS A 74 -11.15 2.40 -12.02
N VAL A 75 -10.61 1.52 -11.19
CA VAL A 75 -9.23 1.62 -10.72
C VAL A 75 -8.41 0.52 -11.39
N THR A 76 -7.25 0.86 -11.92
CA THR A 76 -6.30 -0.11 -12.47
C THR A 76 -4.99 0.01 -11.71
N ILE A 77 -4.54 -1.10 -11.12
CA ILE A 77 -3.24 -1.21 -10.46
C ILE A 77 -2.41 -2.16 -11.32
N ARG A 78 -1.28 -1.71 -11.83
CA ARG A 78 -0.38 -2.52 -12.66
C ARG A 78 1.01 -2.51 -12.05
N ASP A 79 1.60 -3.67 -11.91
CA ASP A 79 3.00 -3.84 -11.56
C ASP A 79 3.77 -4.63 -12.62
N ASN A 80 5.09 -4.48 -12.59
CA ASN A 80 6.04 -5.26 -13.39
C ASN A 80 6.73 -6.35 -12.55
N GLY A 81 6.08 -6.86 -11.50
CA GLY A 81 6.63 -7.94 -10.68
C GLY A 81 6.61 -9.29 -11.39
N ASN A 82 6.98 -10.36 -10.68
CA ASN A 82 7.14 -11.71 -11.23
C ASN A 82 5.89 -12.28 -11.92
N GLY A 83 4.71 -11.74 -11.61
CA GLY A 83 3.43 -12.25 -12.11
C GLY A 83 3.11 -13.66 -11.59
N MET A 84 2.16 -14.33 -12.25
CA MET A 84 1.69 -15.66 -11.86
C MET A 84 1.52 -16.54 -13.09
N THR A 85 1.86 -17.82 -12.92
CA THR A 85 1.54 -18.90 -13.86
C THR A 85 0.07 -19.32 -13.68
N PRO A 86 -0.53 -20.07 -14.62
CA PRO A 86 -1.85 -20.68 -14.42
C PRO A 86 -1.96 -21.52 -13.14
N ASP A 87 -0.90 -22.24 -12.76
CA ASP A 87 -0.81 -23.02 -11.52
C ASP A 87 -0.89 -22.12 -10.28
N SER A 88 -0.15 -21.01 -10.28
CA SER A 88 -0.22 -20.01 -9.22
C SER A 88 -1.61 -19.36 -9.14
N VAL A 89 -2.28 -19.14 -10.27
CA VAL A 89 -3.67 -18.64 -10.28
C VAL A 89 -4.65 -19.69 -9.73
N ALA A 90 -4.50 -20.96 -10.09
CA ALA A 90 -5.33 -22.04 -9.55
C ALA A 90 -5.20 -22.13 -8.02
N HIS A 91 -3.96 -22.09 -7.52
CA HIS A 91 -3.68 -22.08 -6.09
C HIS A 91 -4.24 -20.83 -5.41
N LEU A 92 -4.08 -19.65 -6.02
CA LEU A 92 -4.66 -18.41 -5.52
C LEU A 92 -6.18 -18.48 -5.43
N VAL A 93 -6.87 -19.19 -6.32
CA VAL A 93 -8.34 -19.26 -6.33
C VAL A 93 -8.88 -20.29 -5.33
N LEU A 94 -8.15 -21.39 -5.10
CA LEU A 94 -8.62 -22.50 -4.25
C LEU A 94 -8.09 -22.46 -2.82
N SER A 95 -6.90 -21.92 -2.58
CA SER A 95 -6.22 -22.01 -1.28
C SER A 95 -6.30 -20.72 -0.48
N ILE A 96 -7.44 -20.03 -0.61
CA ILE A 96 -7.55 -18.67 -0.12
C ILE A 96 -7.66 -18.61 1.41
N GLY A 97 -6.66 -17.98 2.03
CA GLY A 97 -6.49 -17.93 3.49
C GLY A 97 -5.46 -18.90 4.05
N GLY A 98 -4.94 -19.80 3.22
CA GLY A 98 -3.67 -20.47 3.44
C GLY A 98 -2.59 -19.69 2.72
N SER A 99 -1.79 -18.90 3.44
CA SER A 99 -0.61 -18.26 2.84
C SER A 99 0.31 -19.35 2.27
N SER A 100 0.43 -19.45 0.94
CA SER A 100 1.41 -20.31 0.29
C SER A 100 2.85 -19.98 0.72
N LYS A 101 3.07 -18.74 1.18
CA LYS A 101 4.37 -18.20 1.57
C LYS A 101 4.96 -18.85 2.83
N ARG A 102 4.21 -19.66 3.59
CA ARG A 102 4.69 -20.34 4.81
C ARG A 102 4.58 -21.86 4.79
N THR A 103 4.12 -22.44 3.69
CA THR A 103 4.14 -23.89 3.47
C THR A 103 5.21 -24.23 2.45
N LEU A 104 5.63 -25.49 2.39
CA LEU A 104 6.54 -26.02 1.36
C LEU A 104 6.12 -25.63 -0.08
N THR A 105 4.85 -25.25 -0.27
CA THR A 105 4.22 -24.76 -1.50
C THR A 105 4.75 -23.41 -2.01
N GLY A 106 5.30 -22.53 -1.16
CA GLY A 106 5.82 -21.23 -1.59
C GLY A 106 7.00 -21.34 -2.55
N ASN A 107 7.86 -22.34 -2.31
CA ASN A 107 9.00 -22.71 -3.16
C ASN A 107 8.52 -23.31 -4.49
N GLU A 108 7.48 -24.15 -4.46
CA GLU A 108 6.88 -24.74 -5.67
C GLU A 108 6.26 -23.68 -6.61
N LEU A 109 5.78 -22.56 -6.04
CA LEU A 109 5.15 -21.48 -6.80
C LEU A 109 6.11 -20.31 -7.13
N ASN A 110 7.41 -20.42 -6.81
CA ASN A 110 8.42 -19.36 -6.99
C ASN A 110 8.02 -18.00 -6.39
N THR A 111 7.31 -18.01 -5.26
CA THR A 111 6.81 -16.78 -4.61
C THR A 111 7.68 -16.28 -3.46
N VAL A 112 8.70 -17.07 -3.08
CA VAL A 112 9.63 -16.81 -1.96
C VAL A 112 11.05 -17.21 -2.36
N ASN A 113 12.05 -16.70 -1.63
CA ASN A 113 13.43 -17.13 -1.81
C ASN A 113 13.60 -18.61 -1.44
N LYS A 114 14.48 -19.32 -2.15
CA LYS A 114 14.72 -20.76 -1.95
C LYS A 114 15.42 -21.06 -0.62
N ASP A 115 16.21 -20.11 -0.13
CA ASP A 115 17.04 -20.25 1.07
C ASP A 115 16.42 -19.54 2.29
N ASP A 116 15.50 -18.59 2.08
CA ASP A 116 14.87 -17.78 3.13
C ASP A 116 13.39 -17.47 2.83
N PHE A 117 12.46 -18.18 3.47
CA PHE A 117 11.02 -18.06 3.21
C PHE A 117 10.41 -16.74 3.69
N ASP A 118 11.12 -15.93 4.47
CA ASP A 118 10.67 -14.58 4.85
C ASP A 118 11.06 -13.52 3.79
N LYS A 119 11.72 -13.93 2.71
CA LYS A 119 12.11 -13.07 1.60
C LYS A 119 11.45 -13.44 0.27
N SER A 120 11.27 -12.44 -0.58
CA SER A 120 10.91 -12.62 -1.99
C SER A 120 12.06 -13.29 -2.77
N PRO A 121 11.81 -13.77 -4.00
CA PRO A 121 12.87 -14.34 -4.84
C PRO A 121 14.12 -13.47 -4.97
N SER A 122 13.96 -12.14 -5.10
CA SER A 122 15.07 -11.18 -5.20
C SER A 122 15.68 -10.79 -3.86
N GLY A 123 15.09 -11.21 -2.73
CA GLY A 123 15.64 -10.99 -1.39
C GLY A 123 14.99 -9.88 -0.57
N ARG A 124 13.87 -9.30 -1.02
CA ARG A 124 13.11 -8.32 -0.22
C ARG A 124 12.44 -9.00 0.97
N PRO A 125 12.45 -8.41 2.18
CA PRO A 125 11.61 -8.89 3.28
C PRO A 125 10.13 -8.82 2.89
N LEU A 126 9.39 -9.92 3.00
CA LEU A 126 7.98 -9.97 2.61
C LEU A 126 7.10 -9.15 3.57
N ILE A 127 6.23 -8.31 3.02
CA ILE A 127 5.26 -7.52 3.76
C ILE A 127 3.99 -8.34 4.03
N GLY A 128 3.49 -9.06 3.02
CA GLY A 128 2.24 -9.81 3.08
C GLY A 128 2.43 -11.22 3.65
N LYS A 129 2.03 -11.44 4.91
CA LYS A 129 2.22 -12.72 5.62
C LYS A 129 1.08 -13.75 5.47
N ILE A 130 -0.17 -13.31 5.23
CA ILE A 130 -1.38 -14.15 5.43
C ILE A 130 -2.10 -14.53 4.11
N GLY A 131 -1.66 -14.03 2.95
CA GLY A 131 -2.32 -14.33 1.67
C GLY A 131 -3.73 -13.74 1.53
N ILE A 132 -4.11 -12.80 2.39
CA ILE A 132 -5.43 -12.15 2.41
C ILE A 132 -5.48 -10.82 1.64
N GLY A 133 -4.35 -10.37 1.10
CA GLY A 133 -4.22 -9.04 0.48
C GLY A 133 -5.20 -8.84 -0.68
N ILE A 134 -5.56 -9.92 -1.40
CA ILE A 134 -6.54 -9.85 -2.48
C ILE A 134 -7.98 -9.59 -2.00
N PHE A 135 -8.32 -9.91 -0.74
CA PHE A 135 -9.63 -9.52 -0.19
C PHE A 135 -9.73 -8.08 0.26
N ALA A 136 -8.61 -7.36 0.36
CA ALA A 136 -8.68 -5.93 0.52
C ALA A 136 -9.45 -5.29 -0.66
N VAL A 137 -9.39 -5.92 -1.84
CA VAL A 137 -10.20 -5.58 -3.01
C VAL A 137 -11.70 -5.71 -2.75
N ALA A 138 -12.13 -6.71 -1.97
CA ALA A 138 -13.54 -6.97 -1.69
C ALA A 138 -14.25 -5.78 -1.02
N GLN A 139 -13.49 -4.94 -0.33
CA GLN A 139 -13.99 -3.73 0.31
C GLN A 139 -14.11 -2.56 -0.67
N LEU A 140 -13.25 -2.54 -1.69
CA LEU A 140 -13.24 -1.50 -2.72
C LEU A 140 -14.30 -1.78 -3.79
N THR A 141 -14.49 -3.04 -4.18
CA THR A 141 -15.44 -3.46 -5.22
C THR A 141 -15.93 -4.90 -4.99
N GLN A 142 -17.04 -5.26 -5.64
CA GLN A 142 -17.53 -6.63 -5.76
C GLN A 142 -17.09 -7.30 -7.06
N HIS A 143 -16.60 -6.54 -8.03
CA HIS A 143 -16.24 -7.02 -9.36
C HIS A 143 -14.84 -6.55 -9.70
N PHE A 144 -13.91 -7.49 -9.83
CA PHE A 144 -12.54 -7.18 -10.20
C PHE A 144 -11.96 -8.26 -11.10
N GLN A 145 -10.91 -7.89 -11.82
CA GLN A 145 -10.18 -8.78 -12.72
C GLN A 145 -8.70 -8.75 -12.38
N ILE A 146 -8.09 -9.93 -12.35
CA ILE A 146 -6.64 -10.11 -12.25
C ILE A 146 -6.17 -10.52 -13.64
N ILE A 147 -5.18 -9.83 -14.17
CA ILE A 147 -4.52 -10.13 -15.44
C ILE A 147 -3.05 -10.33 -15.11
N THR A 148 -2.49 -11.50 -15.41
CA THR A 148 -1.16 -11.83 -14.93
C THR A 148 -0.42 -12.72 -15.92
N LYS A 149 0.90 -12.62 -15.89
CA LYS A 149 1.81 -13.45 -16.67
C LYS A 149 3.16 -13.56 -15.96
N SER A 150 3.70 -14.77 -15.90
CA SER A 150 5.08 -15.03 -15.47
C SER A 150 6.06 -14.94 -16.65
N SER A 151 7.32 -14.55 -16.38
CA SER A 151 8.39 -14.61 -17.37
C SER A 151 8.64 -16.06 -17.79
N GLY A 152 8.93 -16.27 -19.08
CA GLY A 152 9.13 -17.60 -19.67
C GLY A 152 7.84 -18.35 -20.04
N ASP A 153 6.67 -17.95 -19.51
CA ASP A 153 5.40 -18.54 -19.89
C ASP A 153 4.91 -18.02 -21.24
N SER A 154 4.31 -18.91 -22.02
CA SER A 154 3.67 -18.57 -23.31
C SER A 154 2.21 -18.14 -23.18
N VAL A 155 1.71 -18.01 -21.95
CA VAL A 155 0.30 -17.69 -21.69
C VAL A 155 0.15 -16.47 -20.78
N ARG A 156 -0.92 -15.71 -21.01
CA ARG A 156 -1.42 -14.68 -20.10
C ARG A 156 -2.76 -15.16 -19.55
N THR A 157 -3.00 -14.98 -18.26
CA THR A 157 -4.22 -15.45 -17.59
C THR A 157 -5.04 -14.27 -17.07
N TRP A 158 -6.34 -14.32 -17.31
CA TRP A 158 -7.36 -13.43 -16.76
C TRP A 158 -8.22 -14.23 -15.78
N ALA A 159 -8.33 -13.74 -14.55
CA ALA A 159 -9.29 -14.25 -13.56
C ALA A 159 -10.24 -13.11 -13.18
N THR A 160 -11.48 -13.20 -13.65
CA THR A 160 -12.55 -12.26 -13.31
C THR A 160 -13.31 -12.80 -12.10
N VAL A 161 -13.34 -12.03 -11.02
CA VAL A 161 -13.96 -12.39 -9.75
C VAL A 161 -15.20 -11.51 -9.51
N LEU A 162 -16.32 -12.17 -9.24
CA LEU A 162 -17.57 -11.55 -8.79
C LEU A 162 -17.89 -12.05 -7.38
N LEU A 163 -17.74 -11.18 -6.40
CA LEU A 163 -18.01 -11.51 -5.00
C LEU A 163 -19.51 -11.49 -4.71
N ARG A 164 -19.97 -12.47 -3.93
CA ARG A 164 -21.36 -12.50 -3.47
C ARG A 164 -21.52 -11.59 -2.27
N THR A 165 -22.53 -10.72 -2.29
CA THR A 165 -22.93 -9.98 -1.09
C THR A 165 -23.69 -10.91 -0.16
N HIS A 166 -23.34 -10.89 1.13
CA HIS A 166 -24.17 -11.49 2.16
C HIS A 166 -25.48 -10.69 2.24
N ASN A 167 -26.47 -11.05 1.45
CA ASN A 167 -27.84 -10.60 1.70
C ASN A 167 -28.27 -11.25 3.02
N GLU A 168 -28.64 -10.45 4.01
CA GLU A 168 -29.19 -10.86 5.31
C GLU A 168 -30.48 -11.72 5.22
N ASN A 169 -30.90 -12.13 4.02
CA ASN A 169 -32.13 -12.88 3.74
C ASN A 169 -31.91 -14.31 3.24
N LEU A 170 -30.68 -14.84 3.26
CA LEU A 170 -30.49 -16.28 3.03
C LEU A 170 -30.86 -17.04 4.33
N PRO A 171 -31.78 -18.02 4.29
CA PRO A 171 -32.07 -18.84 5.45
C PRO A 171 -30.76 -19.48 5.91
N LYS A 172 -30.49 -19.42 7.22
CA LYS A 172 -29.34 -20.10 7.84
C LYS A 172 -29.38 -21.56 7.39
N SER A 173 -28.47 -21.94 6.49
CA SER A 173 -28.23 -23.34 6.14
C SER A 173 -27.84 -24.05 7.43
N THR A 174 -28.60 -25.09 7.77
CA THR A 174 -28.40 -25.93 8.97
C THR A 174 -27.34 -27.03 8.75
N ALA A 175 -26.47 -26.89 7.74
CA ALA A 175 -25.40 -27.85 7.47
C ALA A 175 -24.06 -27.30 8.01
N GLU A 176 -23.56 -27.89 9.10
CA GLU A 176 -22.33 -27.49 9.81
C GLU A 176 -21.01 -27.72 9.03
N ASN A 177 -21.04 -28.02 7.73
CA ASN A 177 -19.84 -28.39 6.95
C ASN A 177 -19.83 -27.92 5.48
N GLU A 178 -20.67 -26.96 5.07
CA GLU A 178 -20.57 -26.39 3.70
C GLU A 178 -19.54 -25.25 3.68
N GLU A 179 -18.44 -25.46 2.97
CA GLU A 179 -17.44 -24.44 2.69
C GLU A 179 -18.10 -23.27 1.93
N PHE A 180 -18.14 -22.09 2.55
CA PHE A 180 -18.90 -20.96 2.01
C PHE A 180 -18.23 -20.40 0.75
N ALA A 181 -18.96 -20.40 -0.38
CA ALA A 181 -18.49 -19.79 -1.61
C ALA A 181 -18.54 -18.25 -1.52
N ALA A 182 -17.38 -17.60 -1.44
CA ALA A 182 -17.26 -16.13 -1.32
C ALA A 182 -17.60 -15.38 -2.61
N GLY A 183 -17.50 -16.05 -3.76
CA GLY A 183 -17.70 -15.44 -5.06
C GLY A 183 -17.60 -16.46 -6.20
N GLU A 184 -17.88 -16.00 -7.40
CA GLU A 184 -17.68 -16.75 -8.64
C GLU A 184 -16.43 -16.23 -9.34
N VAL A 185 -15.63 -17.14 -9.90
CA VAL A 185 -14.43 -16.81 -10.65
C VAL A 185 -14.55 -17.40 -12.05
N THR A 186 -14.36 -16.56 -13.06
CA THR A 186 -14.21 -16.99 -14.46
C THR A 186 -12.76 -16.78 -14.88
N ILE A 187 -12.09 -17.85 -15.29
CA ILE A 187 -10.67 -17.86 -15.64
C ILE A 187 -10.51 -18.22 -17.11
N ARG A 188 -9.67 -17.47 -17.81
CA ARG A 188 -9.28 -17.74 -19.19
C ARG A 188 -7.82 -17.40 -19.38
N SER A 189 -7.14 -18.17 -20.20
CA SER A 189 -5.77 -17.91 -20.64
C SER A 189 -5.74 -17.76 -22.16
N GLU A 190 -4.78 -17.00 -22.66
CA GLU A 190 -4.50 -16.87 -24.08
C GLU A 190 -3.00 -16.97 -24.32
N LYS A 191 -2.61 -17.54 -25.47
CA LYS A 191 -1.21 -17.56 -25.90
C LYS A 191 -0.75 -16.14 -26.23
N VAL A 192 0.46 -15.79 -25.81
CA VAL A 192 1.08 -14.52 -26.14
C VAL A 192 1.98 -14.65 -27.37
N ALA A 193 2.33 -13.53 -27.99
CA ALA A 193 3.34 -13.53 -29.05
C ALA A 193 4.74 -13.85 -28.50
N ASP A 194 5.65 -14.34 -29.34
CA ASP A 194 7.03 -14.66 -28.93
C ASP A 194 7.75 -13.48 -28.28
N SER A 195 7.45 -12.25 -28.74
CA SER A 195 8.00 -11.00 -28.18
C SER A 195 7.56 -10.72 -26.73
N GLU A 196 6.54 -11.39 -26.24
CA GLU A 196 5.97 -11.21 -24.91
C GLU A 196 6.33 -12.36 -23.95
N ILE A 197 7.07 -13.39 -24.38
CA ILE A 197 7.43 -14.56 -23.54
C ILE A 197 8.20 -14.14 -22.29
N GLU A 198 9.13 -13.20 -22.40
CA GLU A 198 9.87 -12.67 -21.25
C GLU A 198 9.15 -11.51 -20.54
N SER A 199 7.97 -11.10 -21.02
CA SER A 199 7.17 -10.10 -20.30
C SER A 199 6.52 -10.73 -19.07
N HIS A 200 6.45 -9.98 -17.98
CA HIS A 200 5.85 -10.41 -16.73
C HIS A 200 5.18 -9.23 -16.02
N GLY A 201 4.33 -9.54 -15.04
CA GLY A 201 3.63 -8.54 -14.24
C GLY A 201 2.19 -8.93 -13.93
N THR A 202 1.58 -8.15 -13.05
CA THR A 202 0.18 -8.29 -12.70
C THR A 202 -0.56 -6.98 -12.88
N THR A 203 -1.77 -7.04 -13.42
CA THR A 203 -2.71 -5.93 -13.48
C THR A 203 -3.99 -6.34 -12.75
N ILE A 204 -4.38 -5.56 -11.75
CA ILE A 204 -5.65 -5.68 -11.04
C ILE A 204 -6.56 -4.54 -11.48
N VAL A 205 -7.70 -4.90 -12.05
CA VAL A 205 -8.73 -3.97 -12.50
C VAL A 205 -9.92 -4.05 -11.56
N LEU A 206 -10.21 -2.98 -10.86
CA LEU A 206 -11.39 -2.83 -10.01
C LEU A 206 -12.49 -2.20 -10.83
N HIS A 207 -13.55 -2.96 -11.12
CA HIS A 207 -14.72 -2.47 -11.81
C HIS A 207 -15.70 -1.90 -10.79
N ASP A 208 -16.20 -0.70 -11.02
CA ASP A 208 -17.25 -0.07 -10.21
C ASP A 208 -16.92 -0.08 -8.71
N LEU A 209 -16.02 0.82 -8.28
CA LEU A 209 -15.82 1.02 -6.84
C LEU A 209 -17.16 1.22 -6.14
N ARG A 210 -17.29 0.64 -4.95
CA ARG A 210 -18.52 0.74 -4.18
C ARG A 210 -18.93 2.20 -4.01
N PRO A 211 -20.21 2.56 -4.15
CA PRO A 211 -20.66 3.95 -4.11
C PRO A 211 -20.20 4.73 -2.86
N GLU A 212 -20.14 4.07 -1.71
CA GLU A 212 -19.64 4.63 -0.45
C GLU A 212 -18.15 4.99 -0.51
N ILE A 213 -17.32 4.13 -1.11
CA ILE A 213 -15.88 4.37 -1.30
C ILE A 213 -15.67 5.54 -2.25
N ARG A 214 -16.41 5.58 -3.37
CA ARG A 214 -16.35 6.72 -4.31
C ARG A 214 -16.73 8.03 -3.62
N ARG A 215 -17.84 8.05 -2.89
CA ARG A 215 -18.29 9.24 -2.13
C ARG A 215 -17.29 9.66 -1.06
N GLN A 216 -16.60 8.71 -0.42
CA GLN A 216 -15.55 9.00 0.54
C GLN A 216 -14.37 9.66 -0.13
N LEU A 217 -13.79 9.06 -1.18
CA LEU A 217 -12.67 9.62 -1.93
C LEU A 217 -12.98 11.01 -2.51
N GLN A 218 -14.22 11.22 -2.98
CA GLN A 218 -14.74 12.50 -3.46
C GLN A 218 -15.00 13.54 -2.36
N SER A 219 -14.86 13.17 -1.08
CA SER A 219 -15.26 13.99 0.06
C SER A 219 -16.71 14.48 -0.03
N PHE A 220 -17.60 13.68 -0.62
CA PHE A 220 -18.97 14.07 -0.98
C PHE A 220 -19.76 14.62 0.22
N ARG A 221 -19.67 13.95 1.38
CA ARG A 221 -20.35 14.41 2.61
C ARG A 221 -19.86 15.78 3.04
N ARG A 222 -18.55 16.01 2.96
CA ARG A 222 -17.94 17.30 3.33
C ARG A 222 -18.39 18.42 2.41
N TRP A 223 -18.51 18.17 1.10
CA TRP A 223 -19.10 19.12 0.16
C TRP A 223 -20.57 19.42 0.46
N LYS A 224 -21.35 18.39 0.80
CA LYS A 224 -22.75 18.56 1.21
C LYS A 224 -22.87 19.43 2.47
N ASP A 225 -22.06 19.14 3.48
CA ASP A 225 -22.06 19.86 4.75
C ASP A 225 -21.58 21.32 4.57
N ALA A 226 -20.61 21.56 3.68
CA ALA A 226 -20.16 22.92 3.32
C ALA A 226 -21.21 23.76 2.59
N ASN A 227 -22.16 23.13 1.89
CA ASN A 227 -23.29 23.81 1.23
C ASN A 227 -24.56 23.82 2.08
N SER A 228 -24.52 23.29 3.32
CA SER A 228 -25.65 23.26 4.25
C SER A 228 -25.44 24.27 5.36
N GLU A 229 -26.49 25.02 5.71
CA GLU A 229 -26.45 26.00 6.79
C GLU A 229 -26.82 25.37 8.14
N GLY A 230 -26.03 25.66 9.17
CA GLY A 230 -26.33 25.35 10.56
C GLY A 230 -27.30 26.36 11.19
N PRO A 231 -27.70 26.13 12.46
CA PRO A 231 -28.62 27.02 13.18
C PRO A 231 -28.14 28.47 13.31
N ASP A 232 -26.83 28.72 13.15
CA ASP A 232 -26.19 30.03 13.19
C ASP A 232 -26.01 30.67 11.80
N GLY A 233 -26.57 30.06 10.75
CA GLY A 233 -26.46 30.52 9.36
C GLY A 233 -25.08 30.32 8.73
N LYS A 234 -24.19 29.54 9.37
CA LYS A 234 -22.86 29.22 8.84
C LYS A 234 -22.82 27.82 8.23
N PRO A 235 -21.89 27.55 7.30
CA PRO A 235 -21.66 26.21 6.80
C PRO A 235 -21.39 25.20 7.92
N LEU A 236 -21.96 24.00 7.82
CA LEU A 236 -21.74 22.92 8.80
C LEU A 236 -20.30 22.37 8.75
N ALA A 237 -19.58 22.57 7.65
CA ALA A 237 -18.17 22.20 7.50
C ALA A 237 -17.43 23.16 6.55
N ASN A 238 -16.10 23.23 6.68
CA ASN A 238 -15.26 23.90 5.69
C ASN A 238 -14.98 22.94 4.52
N PRO A 239 -15.09 23.37 3.25
CA PRO A 239 -14.69 22.55 2.12
C PRO A 239 -13.17 22.31 2.12
N PRO A 240 -12.68 21.24 1.48
CA PRO A 240 -11.25 21.07 1.26
C PRO A 240 -10.72 22.21 0.37
N THR A 241 -9.51 22.67 0.62
CA THR A 241 -8.83 23.66 -0.22
C THR A 241 -8.32 23.02 -1.50
N TYR A 242 -7.60 21.89 -1.37
CA TYR A 242 -7.15 21.12 -2.52
C TYR A 242 -7.96 19.85 -2.67
N HIS A 243 -8.37 19.58 -3.90
CA HIS A 243 -9.26 18.47 -4.21
C HIS A 243 -9.25 18.08 -5.70
N THR A 244 -9.59 16.84 -5.99
CA THR A 244 -9.77 16.34 -7.37
C THR A 244 -11.01 16.89 -8.05
N GLY A 245 -11.88 17.58 -7.31
CA GLY A 245 -13.18 18.04 -7.79
C GLY A 245 -14.29 17.04 -7.50
N LEU A 246 -15.51 17.40 -7.91
CA LEU A 246 -16.71 16.61 -7.71
C LEU A 246 -17.50 16.57 -9.02
N PRO A 247 -17.68 15.40 -9.67
CA PRO A 247 -18.51 15.29 -10.85
C PRO A 247 -19.98 15.65 -10.55
N PRO A 248 -20.77 16.06 -11.56
CA PRO A 248 -22.19 16.32 -11.39
C PRO A 248 -22.94 15.03 -10.99
N VAL A 249 -23.85 15.14 -10.02
CA VAL A 249 -24.63 14.00 -9.50
C VAL A 249 -25.54 13.37 -10.57
N SER A 250 -25.97 14.18 -11.53
CA SER A 250 -26.73 13.74 -12.71
C SER A 250 -26.37 14.63 -13.90
N PRO A 251 -26.45 14.13 -15.15
CA PRO A 251 -26.20 14.93 -16.34
C PRO A 251 -27.01 16.22 -16.33
N GLY A 252 -26.33 17.38 -16.33
CA GLY A 252 -26.96 18.71 -16.29
C GLY A 252 -27.23 19.29 -14.89
N SER A 253 -27.03 18.53 -13.81
CA SER A 253 -27.09 19.06 -12.43
C SER A 253 -25.76 19.72 -12.05
N LEU A 254 -25.79 21.03 -11.82
CA LEU A 254 -24.59 21.82 -11.45
C LEU A 254 -24.45 22.06 -9.94
N ASP A 255 -25.48 21.74 -9.16
CA ASP A 255 -25.63 22.24 -7.78
C ASP A 255 -24.48 21.85 -6.83
N LEU A 256 -23.78 20.75 -7.12
CA LEU A 256 -22.61 20.29 -6.34
C LEU A 256 -21.33 20.14 -7.15
N ALA A 257 -21.34 20.34 -8.47
CA ALA A 257 -20.17 20.07 -9.31
C ALA A 257 -19.00 21.01 -8.94
N LYS A 258 -17.79 20.46 -8.81
CA LYS A 258 -16.56 21.22 -8.50
C LYS A 258 -15.47 20.89 -9.49
N GLN A 259 -14.84 21.93 -10.04
CA GLN A 259 -13.61 21.76 -10.82
C GLN A 259 -12.45 21.35 -9.90
N PRO A 260 -11.45 20.61 -10.39
CA PRO A 260 -10.28 20.26 -9.60
C PRO A 260 -9.51 21.52 -9.15
N ASN A 261 -8.99 21.48 -7.91
CA ASN A 261 -8.03 22.45 -7.41
C ASN A 261 -6.87 21.67 -6.79
N LEU A 262 -5.92 21.25 -7.62
CA LEU A 262 -4.77 20.45 -7.19
C LEU A 262 -3.60 21.35 -6.77
N PRO A 263 -2.69 20.89 -5.89
CA PRO A 263 -1.55 21.69 -5.50
C PRO A 263 -0.48 21.81 -6.58
N TRP A 264 -0.58 21.02 -7.65
CA TRP A 264 0.32 21.03 -8.81
C TRP A 264 -0.43 21.38 -10.11
N LYS A 265 0.33 21.69 -11.16
CA LYS A 265 -0.18 21.91 -12.51
C LYS A 265 -0.19 20.60 -13.31
N GLU A 266 -1.06 20.54 -14.30
CA GLU A 266 -1.15 19.38 -15.21
C GLU A 266 0.16 19.13 -15.99
N SER A 267 0.90 20.18 -16.30
CA SER A 267 2.21 20.09 -16.97
C SER A 267 3.36 19.64 -16.07
N ASP A 268 3.17 19.62 -14.75
CA ASP A 268 4.26 19.30 -13.82
C ASP A 268 4.63 17.82 -13.92
N PRO A 269 5.94 17.48 -13.91
CA PRO A 269 6.39 16.09 -13.97
C PRO A 269 6.03 15.33 -12.68
N PRO A 270 5.96 14.00 -12.73
CA PRO A 270 5.43 13.18 -11.64
C PRO A 270 6.06 13.40 -10.26
N ASP A 271 7.36 13.59 -10.22
CA ASP A 271 8.13 13.86 -9.00
C ASP A 271 7.85 15.25 -8.43
N LEU A 272 7.71 16.26 -9.29
CA LEU A 272 7.37 17.62 -8.88
C LEU A 272 5.95 17.69 -8.30
N ARG A 273 4.99 16.96 -8.88
CA ARG A 273 3.61 16.93 -8.36
C ARG A 273 3.56 16.51 -6.89
N PHE A 274 4.35 15.50 -6.51
CA PHE A 274 4.40 15.04 -5.12
C PHE A 274 5.13 16.06 -4.22
N LYS A 275 6.17 16.74 -4.71
CA LYS A 275 6.82 17.86 -4.00
C LYS A 275 5.83 18.99 -3.73
N GLU A 276 4.97 19.34 -4.67
CA GLU A 276 3.92 20.35 -4.47
C GLU A 276 2.86 19.90 -3.46
N LEU A 277 2.50 18.62 -3.41
CA LEU A 277 1.64 18.08 -2.36
C LEU A 277 2.25 18.31 -0.96
N ILE A 278 3.56 18.04 -0.80
CA ILE A 278 4.27 18.26 0.47
C ILE A 278 4.35 19.75 0.82
N ARG A 279 4.57 20.63 -0.17
CA ARG A 279 4.56 22.08 0.02
C ARG A 279 3.19 22.57 0.49
N ALA A 280 2.11 22.14 -0.18
CA ALA A 280 0.74 22.46 0.20
C ALA A 280 0.41 22.00 1.63
N ALA A 281 0.81 20.79 2.00
CA ALA A 281 0.68 20.28 3.38
C ALA A 281 1.42 21.17 4.39
N SER A 282 2.61 21.65 4.00
CA SER A 282 3.46 22.45 4.85
C SER A 282 2.98 23.90 5.02
N ASP A 283 2.47 24.51 3.96
CA ASP A 283 2.01 25.90 3.97
C ASP A 283 0.69 26.06 4.75
N ALA A 284 -0.21 25.09 4.63
CA ALA A 284 -1.46 25.04 5.38
C ALA A 284 -1.25 24.91 6.90
N SER A 285 -0.08 24.41 7.32
CA SER A 285 0.26 24.19 8.73
C SER A 285 0.47 25.48 9.55
N GLY A 286 0.55 26.65 8.90
CA GLY A 286 0.66 27.96 9.55
C GLY A 286 1.90 28.18 10.44
N ARG A 287 2.13 29.42 10.88
CA ARG A 287 3.17 29.79 11.86
C ARG A 287 2.72 29.56 13.32
N GLY A 288 1.63 28.82 13.54
CA GLY A 288 0.96 28.65 14.83
C GLY A 288 1.30 27.33 15.55
N SER A 289 0.85 27.19 16.80
CA SER A 289 1.10 26.00 17.65
C SER A 289 0.18 24.80 17.37
N LYS A 290 -0.77 24.91 16.42
CA LYS A 290 -1.68 23.81 16.08
C LYS A 290 -0.92 22.77 15.25
N PRO A 291 -1.16 21.47 15.46
CA PRO A 291 -0.62 20.43 14.58
C PRO A 291 -1.05 20.70 13.15
N ALA A 292 -0.18 20.38 12.20
CA ALA A 292 -0.56 20.33 10.80
C ALA A 292 -1.55 19.19 10.60
N ASP A 293 -2.84 19.50 10.49
CA ASP A 293 -3.81 18.53 9.98
C ASP A 293 -3.81 18.58 8.44
N LEU A 294 -4.12 17.45 7.82
CA LEU A 294 -4.30 17.36 6.37
C LEU A 294 -5.72 17.75 5.97
N ASP A 295 -6.44 18.51 6.80
CA ASP A 295 -7.85 18.82 6.58
C ASP A 295 -8.07 19.77 5.40
N HIS A 296 -7.05 20.46 4.94
CA HIS A 296 -7.11 21.25 3.70
C HIS A 296 -7.13 20.36 2.44
N PHE A 297 -6.85 19.06 2.56
CA PHE A 297 -6.96 18.07 1.48
C PHE A 297 -8.31 17.36 1.50
N ASP A 298 -8.74 16.91 0.32
CA ASP A 298 -9.79 15.90 0.18
C ASP A 298 -9.25 14.50 0.57
N GLU A 299 -10.17 13.55 0.68
CA GLU A 299 -9.83 12.18 1.08
C GLU A 299 -8.96 11.45 0.06
N TYR A 300 -9.00 11.81 -1.22
CA TYR A 300 -8.10 11.24 -2.23
C TYR A 300 -6.64 11.71 -2.05
N LEU A 301 -6.41 13.00 -1.84
CA LEU A 301 -5.07 13.53 -1.57
C LEU A 301 -4.53 13.02 -0.22
N LYS A 302 -5.41 12.83 0.78
CA LYS A 302 -5.05 12.13 2.02
C LYS A 302 -4.70 10.66 1.79
N LEU A 303 -5.38 9.97 0.87
CA LEU A 303 -5.02 8.61 0.48
C LEU A 303 -3.62 8.56 -0.12
N ILE A 304 -3.29 9.47 -1.05
CA ILE A 304 -1.93 9.59 -1.61
C ILE A 304 -0.90 9.76 -0.50
N TRP A 305 -1.17 10.67 0.43
CA TRP A 305 -0.29 10.93 1.58
C TRP A 305 -0.10 9.69 2.46
N ASN A 306 -1.18 9.05 2.88
CA ASN A 306 -1.12 7.88 3.77
C ASN A 306 -0.47 6.67 3.10
N LEU A 307 -0.73 6.46 1.80
CA LEU A 307 -0.09 5.40 1.04
C LEU A 307 1.43 5.62 0.98
N SER A 308 1.87 6.86 0.74
CA SER A 308 3.30 7.20 0.67
C SER A 308 4.08 6.99 1.98
N LEU A 309 3.39 6.98 3.13
CA LEU A 309 3.97 6.69 4.44
C LEU A 309 3.99 5.20 4.79
N SER A 310 3.12 4.40 4.17
CA SER A 310 2.82 3.04 4.59
C SER A 310 3.50 1.95 3.75
N VAL A 311 4.29 2.34 2.75
CA VAL A 311 4.99 1.44 1.83
C VAL A 311 6.48 1.80 1.76
N PRO A 312 7.38 0.86 1.40
CA PRO A 312 8.83 1.04 1.49
C PRO A 312 9.38 1.92 0.35
N LEU A 313 9.03 3.20 0.37
CA LEU A 313 9.51 4.18 -0.59
C LEU A 313 10.81 4.85 -0.12
N GLU A 314 11.57 5.33 -1.09
CA GLU A 314 12.66 6.28 -0.84
C GLU A 314 12.12 7.59 -0.26
N TYR A 315 12.97 8.28 0.49
CA TYR A 315 12.69 9.61 1.01
C TYR A 315 12.63 10.64 -0.13
N ILE A 316 11.85 11.70 0.07
CA ILE A 316 11.70 12.77 -0.93
C ILE A 316 13.03 13.46 -1.30
N GLU A 317 13.97 13.53 -0.35
CA GLU A 317 15.32 14.07 -0.58
C GLU A 317 16.40 13.00 -0.33
N ARG A 318 16.62 12.60 0.93
CA ARG A 318 17.58 11.54 1.29
C ARG A 318 17.17 10.81 2.57
N HIS A 319 17.68 9.59 2.77
CA HIS A 319 17.40 8.84 3.99
C HIS A 319 18.06 9.53 5.21
N PRO A 320 17.39 9.60 6.37
CA PRO A 320 17.96 10.20 7.58
C PRO A 320 19.26 9.56 8.06
N PHE A 321 19.47 8.28 7.76
CA PHE A 321 20.72 7.58 8.08
C PHE A 321 21.87 7.92 7.14
N ASP A 322 21.62 8.64 6.05
CA ASP A 322 22.67 9.07 5.13
C ASP A 322 23.20 10.47 5.49
N PHE A 323 22.80 11.02 6.63
CA PHE A 323 23.42 12.22 7.20
C PHE A 323 24.86 11.95 7.65
N SER A 324 25.69 12.99 7.55
CA SER A 324 27.15 12.96 7.78
C SER A 324 27.62 14.13 8.64
N THR A 325 28.94 14.23 8.87
CA THR A 325 29.58 15.36 9.55
C THR A 325 29.29 16.72 8.90
N ALA A 326 29.00 16.76 7.61
CA ALA A 326 28.72 18.01 6.88
C ALA A 326 27.36 18.64 7.23
N ASP A 327 26.46 17.88 7.86
CA ASP A 327 25.07 18.29 8.09
C ASP A 327 24.87 19.09 9.39
N GLU A 328 25.94 19.39 10.14
CA GLU A 328 25.91 20.16 11.41
C GLU A 328 24.87 19.64 12.43
N LEU A 329 24.66 18.32 12.45
CA LEU A 329 23.72 17.64 13.34
C LEU A 329 24.37 17.20 14.65
N ILE A 330 23.63 17.31 15.75
CA ILE A 330 24.00 16.66 17.02
C ILE A 330 23.42 15.25 17.01
N ILE A 331 24.28 14.24 17.15
CA ILE A 331 23.89 12.84 17.00
C ILE A 331 24.01 12.13 18.34
N TYR A 332 22.95 11.44 18.75
CA TYR A 332 22.95 10.58 19.93
C TYR A 332 22.64 9.12 19.56
N GLY A 333 23.41 8.20 20.13
CA GLY A 333 23.09 6.78 20.14
C GLY A 333 22.26 6.44 21.36
N VAL A 334 21.10 5.82 21.15
CA VAL A 334 20.26 5.30 22.24
C VAL A 334 20.68 3.85 22.51
N PRO A 335 21.09 3.52 23.75
CA PRO A 335 21.47 2.15 24.09
C PRO A 335 20.27 1.20 24.05
N ALA A 336 20.53 -0.07 23.72
CA ALA A 336 19.55 -1.17 23.74
C ALA A 336 18.93 -1.41 25.13
N SER A 337 19.69 -1.16 26.19
CA SER A 337 19.27 -1.35 27.59
C SER A 337 18.94 -0.01 28.27
N THR A 338 18.48 -0.08 29.53
CA THR A 338 18.24 1.11 30.35
C THR A 338 19.53 1.94 30.48
N GLY A 339 19.51 3.15 29.94
CA GLY A 339 20.69 4.02 29.94
C GLY A 339 20.42 5.40 29.35
N GLN A 340 21.39 6.29 29.52
CA GLN A 340 21.35 7.61 28.90
C GLN A 340 21.88 7.53 27.47
N ALA A 341 21.27 8.29 26.55
CA ALA A 341 21.77 8.41 25.19
C ALA A 341 23.17 9.07 25.19
N ASN A 342 24.07 8.55 24.35
CA ASN A 342 25.47 9.00 24.28
C ASN A 342 25.72 9.78 22.99
N LEU A 343 26.51 10.85 23.06
CA LEU A 343 26.89 11.62 21.89
C LEU A 343 27.74 10.73 20.97
N ILE A 344 27.44 10.73 19.67
CA ILE A 344 28.22 10.06 18.64
C ILE A 344 28.98 11.13 17.86
N GLU A 345 30.29 11.01 17.82
CA GLU A 345 31.14 11.81 16.93
C GLU A 345 31.38 11.02 15.65
N LEU A 346 30.86 11.54 14.54
CA LEU A 346 31.18 11.01 13.21
C LEU A 346 32.57 11.49 12.80
N THR A 347 33.33 10.63 12.13
CA THR A 347 34.64 10.98 11.55
C THR A 347 34.51 11.27 10.06
N ASN A 348 35.34 12.18 9.54
CA ASN A 348 35.49 12.59 8.12
C ASN A 348 34.59 11.86 7.11
N ASP A 349 33.46 12.50 6.75
CA ASP A 349 32.53 12.10 5.69
C ASP A 349 31.82 10.74 5.87
N GLU A 350 31.93 10.12 7.05
CA GLU A 350 31.16 8.92 7.39
C GLU A 350 29.68 9.27 7.63
N THR A 351 28.78 8.44 7.12
CA THR A 351 27.34 8.56 7.37
C THR A 351 26.93 7.87 8.67
N LEU A 352 25.80 8.27 9.25
CA LEU A 352 25.19 7.57 10.39
C LEU A 352 25.03 6.08 10.12
N ARG A 353 24.60 5.75 8.89
CA ARG A 353 24.44 4.39 8.40
C ARG A 353 25.69 3.56 8.59
N LYS A 354 26.82 4.06 8.06
CA LYS A 354 28.09 3.33 8.09
C LYS A 354 28.65 3.25 9.51
N ASN A 355 28.52 4.32 10.29
CA ASN A 355 29.05 4.38 11.65
C ASN A 355 28.31 3.43 12.61
N LEU A 356 26.99 3.29 12.45
CA LEU A 356 26.11 2.51 13.32
C LEU A 356 25.65 1.17 12.71
N ASP A 357 26.22 0.78 11.57
CA ASP A 357 25.89 -0.46 10.85
C ASP A 357 24.38 -0.58 10.55
N LEU A 358 23.76 0.51 10.10
CA LEU A 358 22.30 0.53 9.84
C LEU A 358 21.98 0.02 8.44
N ILE A 359 20.95 -0.82 8.32
CA ILE A 359 20.55 -1.43 7.03
C ILE A 359 19.28 -0.81 6.43
N ALA A 360 18.50 -0.05 7.20
CA ALA A 360 17.23 0.50 6.72
C ALA A 360 17.43 1.55 5.61
N GLY A 361 16.91 1.30 4.42
CA GLY A 361 17.14 2.16 3.25
C GLY A 361 18.41 1.83 2.47
N GLU A 362 19.03 0.67 2.71
CA GLU A 362 19.96 0.07 1.75
C GLU A 362 19.32 -0.10 0.36
N PRO A 363 20.14 -0.21 -0.71
CA PRO A 363 19.64 -0.45 -2.05
C PRO A 363 18.70 -1.65 -2.07
N ASP A 364 17.53 -1.44 -2.65
CA ASP A 364 16.51 -2.48 -2.78
C ASP A 364 17.07 -3.65 -3.62
N PRO A 365 17.04 -4.90 -3.08
CA PRO A 365 17.55 -6.08 -3.78
C PRO A 365 16.95 -6.31 -5.17
N ALA A 366 15.73 -5.85 -5.43
CA ALA A 366 15.07 -5.97 -6.73
C ALA A 366 15.40 -4.81 -7.70
N GLY A 367 16.22 -3.83 -7.29
CA GLY A 367 16.61 -2.69 -8.13
C GLY A 367 15.75 -1.42 -7.98
N GLY A 368 14.96 -1.33 -6.91
CA GLY A 368 14.16 -0.16 -6.54
C GLY A 368 12.66 -0.44 -6.48
N PHE A 369 11.88 0.47 -5.90
CA PHE A 369 10.43 0.34 -5.80
C PHE A 369 9.74 1.70 -5.99
N ASN A 370 9.23 1.96 -7.20
CA ASN A 370 8.59 3.21 -7.58
C ASN A 370 7.08 3.02 -7.73
N ILE A 371 6.32 3.94 -7.15
CA ILE A 371 4.86 3.95 -7.28
C ILE A 371 4.42 5.27 -7.89
N GLN A 372 3.60 5.19 -8.94
CA GLN A 372 2.96 6.33 -9.56
C GLN A 372 1.44 6.20 -9.47
N ILE A 373 0.75 7.22 -8.95
CA ILE A 373 -0.71 7.28 -8.86
C ILE A 373 -1.24 8.50 -9.64
N ASP A 374 -2.04 8.27 -10.68
CA ASP A 374 -2.62 9.31 -11.54
C ASP A 374 -1.60 10.38 -11.98
N GLY A 375 -0.39 9.93 -12.31
CA GLY A 375 0.70 10.80 -12.73
C GLY A 375 1.56 11.38 -11.60
N VAL A 376 1.30 11.08 -10.32
CA VAL A 376 2.08 11.54 -9.15
C VAL A 376 3.02 10.43 -8.69
N GLN A 377 4.33 10.67 -8.66
CA GLN A 377 5.31 9.69 -8.18
C GLN A 377 5.48 9.81 -6.66
N LEU A 378 5.16 8.75 -5.93
CA LEU A 378 5.21 8.75 -4.47
C LEU A 378 6.66 8.67 -3.97
N LYS A 379 6.93 9.39 -2.89
CA LYS A 379 8.13 9.28 -2.04
C LYS A 379 7.69 9.35 -0.58
N ARG A 380 8.54 9.01 0.39
CA ARG A 380 8.23 9.30 1.79
C ARG A 380 8.22 10.82 1.99
N PRO A 381 7.11 11.43 2.47
CA PRO A 381 6.96 12.86 2.63
C PRO A 381 7.65 13.36 3.92
N ILE A 382 8.82 12.81 4.23
CA ILE A 382 9.62 13.16 5.40
C ILE A 382 10.84 13.92 4.88
N ASN A 383 10.88 15.22 5.19
CA ASN A 383 12.03 16.06 4.97
C ASN A 383 12.56 16.54 6.33
N LEU A 384 13.83 16.29 6.61
CA LEU A 384 14.48 16.66 7.88
C LEU A 384 15.46 17.81 7.60
N PRO A 385 15.02 19.08 7.70
CA PRO A 385 15.84 20.22 7.31
C PRO A 385 16.95 20.47 8.32
N VAL A 386 18.20 20.37 7.88
CA VAL A 386 19.36 20.63 8.76
C VAL A 386 19.69 22.13 8.87
N GLU A 387 19.40 22.91 7.82
CA GLU A 387 19.74 24.35 7.74
C GLU A 387 18.65 25.28 8.31
N GLN A 388 17.42 24.80 8.49
CA GLN A 388 16.26 25.65 8.83
C GLN A 388 15.88 25.56 10.31
N LEU A 389 16.72 26.14 11.18
CA LEU A 389 16.34 26.34 12.57
C LEU A 389 15.40 27.54 12.73
N ASN A 390 14.44 27.42 13.64
CA ASN A 390 13.63 28.57 14.03
C ASN A 390 14.52 29.56 14.80
N LYS A 391 14.57 30.84 14.38
CA LYS A 391 15.46 31.87 14.96
C LYS A 391 15.31 32.07 16.49
N LYS A 392 14.24 31.53 17.10
CA LYS A 392 13.96 31.57 18.55
C LYS A 392 14.04 30.20 19.24
N ALA A 393 14.60 29.17 18.60
CA ALA A 393 14.69 27.84 19.20
C ALA A 393 15.74 27.80 20.33
N ARG A 394 15.45 27.01 21.39
CA ARG A 394 16.43 26.70 22.46
C ARG A 394 17.55 25.77 21.99
N ILE A 395 17.40 25.19 20.80
CA ILE A 395 18.31 24.23 20.20
C ILE A 395 19.07 24.97 19.09
N HIS A 396 20.40 25.00 19.21
CA HIS A 396 21.30 25.71 18.29
C HIS A 396 21.68 24.89 17.05
N SER A 397 21.45 23.56 17.09
CA SER A 397 21.70 22.60 16.00
C SER A 397 20.69 21.46 16.11
N PRO A 398 20.06 20.98 15.02
CA PRO A 398 19.09 19.90 15.11
C PRO A 398 19.72 18.64 15.73
N VAL A 399 18.91 17.88 16.48
CA VAL A 399 19.35 16.67 17.18
C VAL A 399 18.72 15.45 16.51
N ILE A 400 19.50 14.41 16.24
CA ILE A 400 18.99 13.10 15.85
C ILE A 400 19.44 12.06 16.87
N MET A 401 18.49 11.28 17.37
CA MET A 401 18.75 10.13 18.24
C MET A 401 18.49 8.87 17.44
N VAL A 402 19.41 7.92 17.42
CA VAL A 402 19.32 6.70 16.62
C VAL A 402 19.42 5.47 17.52
N ALA A 403 18.61 4.45 17.24
CA ALA A 403 18.60 3.17 17.93
C ALA A 403 18.59 2.02 16.91
N LYS A 404 19.32 0.95 17.22
CA LYS A 404 19.25 -0.35 16.53
C LYS A 404 19.07 -1.42 17.59
N GLU A 405 18.01 -2.21 17.48
CA GLU A 405 17.67 -3.28 18.41
C GLU A 405 17.48 -4.60 17.65
N TYR A 406 17.99 -5.69 18.22
CA TYR A 406 17.74 -7.04 17.73
C TYR A 406 17.29 -7.91 18.90
N ALA A 407 16.04 -8.37 18.83
CA ALA A 407 15.45 -9.25 19.82
C ALA A 407 15.21 -10.63 19.18
N PRO A 408 16.18 -11.56 19.26
CA PRO A 408 15.94 -12.93 18.84
C PRO A 408 14.97 -13.57 19.83
N PHE A 409 13.82 -14.04 19.35
CA PHE A 409 12.98 -14.93 20.15
C PHE A 409 13.71 -16.25 20.40
N SER A 410 13.36 -16.93 21.49
CA SER A 410 13.89 -18.28 21.73
C SER A 410 13.43 -19.23 20.62
N ASP A 411 14.21 -20.26 20.29
CA ASP A 411 13.87 -21.22 19.23
C ASP A 411 12.47 -21.83 19.38
N LYS A 412 11.98 -21.94 20.63
CA LYS A 412 10.64 -22.47 20.94
C LYS A 412 9.51 -21.50 20.63
N ASP A 413 9.81 -20.20 20.58
CA ASP A 413 8.85 -19.14 20.37
C ASP A 413 8.87 -18.60 18.94
N LEU A 414 9.89 -18.92 18.13
CA LEU A 414 10.03 -18.43 16.75
C LEU A 414 8.81 -18.75 15.87
N ASP A 415 8.25 -19.96 15.99
CA ASP A 415 7.06 -20.37 15.24
C ASP A 415 5.82 -19.54 15.61
N SER A 416 5.72 -19.11 16.88
CA SER A 416 4.61 -18.28 17.37
C SER A 416 4.85 -16.79 17.12
N ALA A 417 6.10 -16.35 17.19
CA ALA A 417 6.51 -14.97 17.04
C ALA A 417 6.67 -14.55 15.56
N GLY A 418 6.72 -15.51 14.64
CA GLY A 418 6.77 -15.27 13.21
C GLY A 418 8.13 -14.77 12.73
N GLY A 419 9.22 -15.16 13.38
CA GLY A 419 10.61 -14.81 13.04
C GLY A 419 11.30 -13.94 14.09
N SER A 420 12.60 -13.64 13.90
CA SER A 420 13.34 -12.72 14.77
C SER A 420 12.93 -11.26 14.54
N LEU A 421 12.89 -10.43 15.58
CA LEU A 421 12.61 -9.00 15.45
C LEU A 421 13.88 -8.18 15.39
N SER A 422 13.94 -7.28 14.42
CA SER A 422 14.97 -6.24 14.33
C SER A 422 14.29 -4.90 14.08
N PHE A 423 14.77 -3.85 14.75
CA PHE A 423 14.25 -2.50 14.61
C PHE A 423 15.40 -1.51 14.48
N GLU A 424 15.30 -0.63 13.49
CA GLU A 424 16.12 0.57 13.40
C GLU A 424 15.19 1.77 13.43
N ALA A 425 15.49 2.72 14.30
CA ALA A 425 14.63 3.88 14.53
C ALA A 425 15.46 5.14 14.73
N TYR A 426 14.85 6.27 14.40
CA TYR A 426 15.37 7.57 14.79
C TYR A 426 14.28 8.44 15.40
N LEU A 427 14.72 9.33 16.29
CA LEU A 427 13.97 10.48 16.75
C LEU A 427 14.69 11.73 16.26
N TYR A 428 14.00 12.57 15.51
CA TYR A 428 14.54 13.83 15.03
C TYR A 428 13.92 15.00 15.78
N TRP A 429 14.75 15.83 16.39
CA TRP A 429 14.35 17.02 17.13
C TRP A 429 14.86 18.27 16.42
N ASN A 430 13.91 19.07 15.91
CA ASN A 430 14.17 20.39 15.36
C ASN A 430 13.15 21.43 15.88
N GLY A 431 13.51 22.72 15.86
CA GLY A 431 12.65 23.85 16.24
C GLY A 431 11.44 24.08 15.34
N LYS A 432 11.33 23.35 14.22
CA LYS A 432 10.16 23.29 13.33
C LYS A 432 10.07 21.89 12.70
N ILE A 433 8.96 21.18 12.94
CA ILE A 433 8.62 19.90 12.27
C ILE A 433 7.30 20.12 11.54
N VAL A 434 7.28 19.88 10.23
CA VAL A 434 6.10 20.08 9.37
C VAL A 434 6.04 18.96 8.33
N PRO A 435 4.85 18.36 8.09
CA PRO A 435 3.65 18.44 8.93
C PRO A 435 3.80 17.65 10.23
N ARG A 436 3.18 18.13 11.32
CA ARG A 436 2.98 17.34 12.55
C ARG A 436 1.85 16.32 12.34
N VAL A 437 2.07 15.31 11.51
CA VAL A 437 1.09 14.23 11.39
C VAL A 437 1.18 13.38 12.65
N GLN A 438 0.07 13.28 13.40
CA GLN A 438 -0.12 12.18 14.33
C GLN A 438 -0.27 10.93 13.47
N THR A 439 0.84 10.24 13.19
CA THR A 439 0.74 8.89 12.67
C THR A 439 0.09 8.07 13.79
N HIS A 440 -1.18 7.68 13.62
CA HIS A 440 -1.66 6.46 14.24
C HIS A 440 -0.96 5.28 13.56
N SER A 441 0.37 5.21 13.71
CA SER A 441 1.04 3.93 13.77
C SER A 441 0.53 3.32 15.08
N ASN A 442 -0.61 2.63 15.02
CA ASN A 442 -0.70 1.47 15.88
C ASN A 442 0.58 0.68 15.57
N PRO A 443 1.47 0.42 16.55
CA PRO A 443 2.34 -0.71 16.37
C PRO A 443 1.38 -1.86 16.09
N VAL A 444 1.46 -2.40 14.88
CA VAL A 444 0.94 -3.75 14.66
C VAL A 444 1.86 -4.60 15.53
N ALA A 445 1.48 -4.71 16.80
CA ALA A 445 1.79 -5.89 17.57
C ALA A 445 1.07 -7.00 16.81
N ASP A 446 1.86 -7.80 16.09
CA ASP A 446 1.45 -9.12 15.62
C ASP A 446 0.94 -9.94 16.82
#